data_AF-A0A419SIX8-F1
#
_entry.id   AF-A0A419SIX8-F1
#
_cell.length_a   1.000
_cell.length_b   1.000
_cell.length_c   1.000
_cell.angle_alpha   90.00
_cell.angle_beta   90.00
_cell.angle_gamma   90.00
#
_symmetry.space_group_name_H-M   'P 1'
#
loop_
_entity.id
_entity.type
_entity.pdbx_description
1 polymer ?
#
loop_
_entity_poly.entity_id
_entity_poly.type
_entity_poly.pdbx_seq_one_letter_code
_entity_poly.pdbx_strand_id
1 'polypeptide(L)'
;MGVHLEISKNVKSIRQIIGEYKRLDGLREREIEEAIQRAKQKETFSVESINRVTEALNQYAATHHLPLRKQVTVDMINEICHQA
;
A
#
# COMPACT_ATOMS: atom_id res chain seq x y z
N MET A 1 -39.91 3.95 -14.92
CA MET A 1 -38.83 4.62 -14.17
C MET A 1 -38.04 3.55 -13.45
N GLY A 2 -36.83 3.23 -13.92
CA GLY A 2 -36.04 2.09 -13.44
C GLY A 2 -34.82 2.56 -12.65
N VAL A 3 -34.95 2.56 -11.32
CA VAL A 3 -33.91 2.94 -10.35
C VAL A 3 -32.70 1.98 -10.29
N HIS A 4 -32.65 0.96 -11.15
CA HIS A 4 -31.65 -0.13 -11.10
C HIS A 4 -30.44 0.05 -12.02
N LEU A 5 -30.38 1.09 -12.86
CA LEU A 5 -29.26 1.26 -13.81
C LEU A 5 -28.10 2.13 -13.33
N GLU A 6 -28.27 2.87 -12.23
CA GLU A 6 -27.25 3.82 -11.75
C GLU A 6 -26.20 3.15 -10.84
N ILE A 7 -26.55 2.05 -10.18
CA ILE A 7 -25.64 1.31 -9.29
C ILE A 7 -24.52 0.62 -10.10
N SER A 8 -24.82 0.13 -11.30
CA SER A 8 -23.86 -0.64 -12.11
C SER A 8 -22.64 0.14 -12.60
N LYS A 9 -22.76 1.45 -12.82
CA LYS A 9 -21.61 2.30 -13.19
C LYS A 9 -20.66 2.53 -12.01
N ASN A 10 -21.21 2.67 -10.80
CA ASN A 10 -20.41 2.85 -9.60
C ASN A 10 -19.63 1.59 -9.25
N VAL A 11 -20.21 0.40 -9.44
CA VAL A 11 -19.54 -0.87 -9.14
C VAL A 11 -18.30 -1.11 -10.02
N LYS A 12 -18.36 -0.79 -11.33
CA LYS A 12 -17.18 -0.94 -12.21
C LYS A 12 -16.04 0.01 -11.79
N SER A 13 -16.38 1.26 -11.49
CA SER A 13 -15.42 2.28 -11.08
C SER A 13 -14.76 1.91 -9.74
N ILE A 14 -15.55 1.47 -8.76
CA ILE A 14 -15.04 0.98 -7.46
C ILE A 14 -14.14 -0.23 -7.65
N ARG A 15 -14.51 -1.17 -8.54
CA ARG A 15 -13.68 -2.36 -8.80
C ARG A 15 -12.32 -1.99 -9.39
N GLN A 16 -12.26 -0.98 -10.27
CA GLN A 16 -10.99 -0.45 -10.78
C GLN A 16 -10.19 0.26 -9.68
N ILE A 17 -10.84 1.08 -8.86
CA ILE A 17 -10.23 1.76 -7.71
C ILE A 17 -9.60 0.74 -6.74
N ILE A 18 -10.37 -0.27 -6.34
CA ILE A 18 -9.88 -1.34 -5.47
C ILE A 18 -8.76 -2.13 -6.15
N GLY A 19 -8.87 -2.41 -7.45
CA GLY A 19 -7.83 -3.09 -8.21
C GLY A 19 -6.49 -2.36 -8.16
N GLU A 20 -6.51 -1.04 -8.39
CA GLU A 20 -5.29 -0.22 -8.35
C GLU A 20 -4.75 -0.04 -6.93
N TYR A 21 -5.64 0.17 -5.95
CA TYR A 21 -5.27 0.20 -4.54
C TYR A 21 -4.58 -1.10 -4.12
N LYS A 22 -5.12 -2.26 -4.52
CA LYS A 22 -4.55 -3.58 -4.21
C LYS A 22 -3.22 -3.81 -4.91
N ARG A 23 -3.04 -3.27 -6.12
CA ARG A 23 -1.77 -3.31 -6.86
C ARG A 23 -0.68 -2.50 -6.15
N LEU A 24 -1.01 -1.29 -5.70
CA LEU A 24 -0.12 -0.45 -4.89
C LEU A 24 0.19 -1.08 -3.53
N ASP A 25 -0.79 -1.77 -2.92
CA ASP A 25 -0.57 -2.52 -1.68
C ASP A 25 0.40 -3.69 -1.87
N GLY A 26 0.29 -4.42 -2.98
CA GLY A 26 1.22 -5.50 -3.31
C GLY A 26 2.65 -5.00 -3.60
N LEU A 27 2.79 -3.79 -4.16
CA LEU A 27 4.11 -3.14 -4.29
C LEU A 27 4.71 -2.83 -2.91
N ARG A 28 3.89 -2.31 -1.98
CA ARG A 28 4.30 -2.05 -0.60
C ARG A 28 4.73 -3.33 0.11
N GLU A 29 4.00 -4.43 -0.06
CA GLU A 29 4.38 -5.74 0.51
C GLU A 29 5.74 -6.22 -0.01
N ARG A 30 5.98 -6.16 -1.32
CA ARG A 30 7.28 -6.54 -1.90
C ARG A 30 8.44 -5.70 -1.36
N GLU A 31 8.25 -4.40 -1.26
CA GLU A 31 9.29 -3.50 -0.76
C GLU A 31 9.59 -3.75 0.73
N ILE A 32 8.58 -4.10 1.53
CA ILE A 32 8.76 -4.52 2.93
C ILE A 32 9.54 -5.83 2.99
N GLU A 33 9.20 -6.82 2.16
CA GLU A 33 9.94 -8.09 2.09
C GLU A 33 11.41 -7.85 1.70
N GLU A 34 11.68 -7.03 0.68
CA GLU A 34 13.04 -6.66 0.29
C GLU A 34 13.80 -5.96 1.42
N ALA A 35 13.14 -5.02 2.11
CA ALA A 35 13.76 -4.32 3.23
C ALA A 35 14.07 -5.27 4.41
N ILE A 36 13.19 -6.21 4.72
CA ILE A 36 13.44 -7.25 5.74
C ILE A 36 14.60 -8.15 5.30
N GLN A 37 14.65 -8.57 4.03
CA GLN A 37 15.75 -9.40 3.52
C GLN A 37 17.09 -8.67 3.58
N ARG A 38 17.13 -7.38 3.20
CA ARG A 38 18.33 -6.54 3.32
C ARG A 38 18.73 -6.32 4.78
N ALA A 39 17.77 -6.07 5.67
CA ALA A 39 18.01 -5.95 7.11
C ALA A 39 18.62 -7.24 7.70
N LYS A 40 18.08 -8.42 7.32
CA LYS A 40 18.63 -9.73 7.71
C LYS A 40 20.05 -9.95 7.19
N GLN A 41 20.35 -9.45 6.00
CA GLN A 41 21.69 -9.50 5.39
C GLN A 41 22.66 -8.45 5.96
N LYS A 42 22.21 -7.63 6.93
CA LYS A 42 22.96 -6.48 7.47
C LYS A 42 23.35 -5.45 6.41
N GLU A 43 22.60 -5.40 5.31
CA GLU A 43 22.74 -4.38 4.29
C GLU A 43 21.93 -3.14 4.65
N THR A 44 22.38 -1.98 4.15
CA THR A 44 21.60 -0.75 4.19
C THR A 44 20.33 -0.91 3.37
N PHE A 45 19.19 -0.93 4.06
CA PHE A 45 17.87 -0.86 3.43
C PHE A 45 17.31 0.55 3.59
N SER A 46 16.47 0.96 2.64
CA SER A 46 15.79 2.25 2.71
C SER A 46 14.28 2.05 2.83
N VAL A 47 13.69 2.71 3.81
CA VAL A 47 12.23 2.82 3.95
C VAL A 47 11.66 3.98 3.14
N GLU A 48 12.50 4.82 2.52
CA GLU A 48 12.02 5.88 1.63
C GLU A 48 11.24 5.32 0.45
N SER A 49 11.70 4.20 -0.15
CA SER A 49 10.99 3.58 -1.27
C SER A 49 9.61 3.09 -0.84
N ILE A 50 9.52 2.38 0.30
CA ILE A 50 8.25 1.92 0.90
C ILE A 50 7.34 3.11 1.20
N ASN A 51 7.89 4.18 1.76
CA ASN A 51 7.12 5.36 2.11
C ASN A 51 6.66 6.12 0.89
N ARG A 52 7.44 6.16 -0.19
CA ARG A 52 7.05 6.75 -1.46
C ARG A 52 5.89 6.00 -2.10
N VAL A 53 5.91 4.66 -2.07
CA VAL A 53 4.78 3.83 -2.50
C VAL A 53 3.56 4.04 -1.60
N THR A 54 3.77 4.13 -0.29
CA THR A 54 2.70 4.38 0.69
C THR A 54 2.09 5.78 0.51
N GLU A 55 2.89 6.77 0.13
CA GLU A 55 2.43 8.13 -0.15
C GLU A 55 1.60 8.18 -1.43
N ALA A 56 2.05 7.52 -2.50
CA ALA A 56 1.29 7.37 -3.73
C ALA A 56 -0.05 6.63 -3.49
N LEU A 57 -0.02 5.57 -2.68
CA LEU A 57 -1.22 4.85 -2.23
C LEU A 57 -2.14 5.77 -1.43
N ASN A 58 -1.61 6.56 -0.51
CA ASN A 58 -2.38 7.49 0.31
C ASN A 58 -2.99 8.62 -0.51
N GLN A 59 -2.29 9.16 -1.50
CA GLN A 59 -2.84 10.16 -2.42
C GLN A 59 -4.00 9.59 -3.23
N TYR A 60 -3.84 8.37 -3.73
CA TYR A 60 -4.91 7.66 -4.42
C TYR A 60 -6.08 7.38 -3.49
N ALA A 61 -5.79 6.95 -2.26
CA ALA A 61 -6.80 6.65 -1.25
C ALA A 61 -7.56 7.91 -0.80
N ALA A 62 -6.88 9.03 -0.59
CA ALA A 62 -7.49 10.30 -0.26
C ALA A 62 -8.47 10.77 -1.35
N THR A 63 -8.09 10.61 -2.62
CA THR A 63 -8.92 10.97 -3.78
C THR A 63 -10.18 10.10 -3.87
N HIS A 64 -10.09 8.84 -3.44
CA HIS A 64 -11.16 7.85 -3.53
C HIS A 64 -11.83 7.51 -2.18
N HIS A 65 -11.57 8.30 -1.13
CA HIS A 65 -12.06 8.07 0.25
C HIS A 65 -11.78 6.65 0.79
N LEU A 66 -10.65 6.07 0.43
CA LEU A 66 -10.16 4.79 0.96
C LEU A 66 -9.35 4.99 2.25
N PRO A 67 -9.15 3.92 3.04
CA PRO A 67 -8.33 4.00 4.25
C PRO A 67 -6.89 4.38 3.94
N LEU A 68 -6.42 5.44 4.60
CA LEU A 68 -5.02 5.87 4.57
C LEU A 68 -4.18 4.91 5.40
N ARG A 69 -3.00 4.54 4.90
CA ARG A 69 -2.02 3.73 5.61
C ARG A 69 -0.91 4.60 6.22
N LYS A 70 -0.39 4.16 7.36
CA LYS A 70 0.77 4.82 7.99
C LYS A 70 2.05 4.48 7.22
N GLN A 71 2.95 5.48 7.14
CA GLN A 71 4.31 5.30 6.65
C GLN A 71 5.06 4.31 7.55
N VAL A 72 5.96 3.55 6.93
CA VAL A 72 6.80 2.55 7.60
C VAL A 72 8.12 3.24 7.97
N THR A 73 8.61 2.99 9.18
CA THR A 73 9.91 3.50 9.64
C THR A 73 10.94 2.38 9.66
N VAL A 74 12.23 2.76 9.58
CA VAL A 74 13.36 1.81 9.70
C VAL A 74 13.23 1.03 11.01
N ASP A 75 12.84 1.71 12.08
CA ASP A 75 12.59 1.15 13.40
C ASP A 75 11.57 0.01 13.35
N MET A 76 10.43 0.22 12.67
CA MET A 76 9.38 -0.78 12.52
C MET A 76 9.85 -2.04 11.78
N ILE A 77 10.76 -1.93 10.82
CA ILE A 77 11.37 -3.08 10.13
C ILE A 77 12.42 -3.76 11.00
N ASN A 78 13.21 -2.97 11.74
CA ASN A 78 14.18 -3.49 12.69
C ASN A 78 13.51 -4.26 13.84
N GLU A 79 12.36 -3.80 14.35
CA GLU A 79 11.56 -4.52 15.33
C GLU A 79 11.10 -5.87 14.78
N ILE A 80 10.55 -5.90 13.56
CA ILE A 80 10.14 -7.14 12.87
C ILE A 80 11.33 -8.10 12.72
N CYS A 81 12.52 -7.58 12.42
CA CYS A 81 13.72 -8.38 12.23
C CYS A 81 14.37 -8.85 13.54
N HIS A 82 14.28 -8.07 14.63
CA HIS A 82 14.83 -8.40 15.94
C HIS A 82 13.91 -9.29 16.80
N GLN A 83 12.62 -9.37 16.49
CA GLN A 83 11.67 -10.29 17.14
C GLN A 83 11.72 -11.73 16.59
N ALA A 84 12.64 -12.04 15.66
CA ALA A 84 12.78 -13.35 15.03
C ALA A 84 13.95 -14.17 15.60
#